data_AF-A0A4U1AHC1-F1
#
_entry.id   AF-A0A4U1AHC1-F1
#
_cell.length_a   1.000
_cell.length_b   1.000
_cell.length_c   1.000
_cell.angle_alpha   90.00
_cell.angle_beta   90.00
_cell.angle_gamma   90.00
#
_symmetry.space_group_name_H-M   'P 1'
#
loop_
_entity.id
_entity.type
_entity.pdbx_description
1 polymer ?
#
loop_
_entity_poly.entity_id
_entity_poly.type
_entity_poly.pdbx_seq_one_letter_code
_entity_poly.pdbx_strand_id
1 'polypeptide(L)'
;MIITFIDFLKARLQAVKIGCYIGIAVMLVWSVVAVDTHHAHTWMEAHIPGFWSIFTLLSCVVLIYFARWFGKSGIMTREDYYDN
;
A
#
# COMPACT_ATOMS: atom_id res chain seq x y z
N MET A 1 24.60 -4.30 -7.18
CA MET A 1 24.16 -3.96 -5.81
C MET A 1 22.65 -3.97 -5.64
N ILE A 2 21.86 -3.44 -6.59
CA ILE A 2 20.38 -3.52 -6.49
C ILE A 2 19.85 -4.94 -6.70
N ILE A 3 20.45 -5.70 -7.64
CA ILE A 3 20.07 -7.09 -7.95
C ILE A 3 20.30 -8.00 -6.73
N THR A 4 21.47 -7.89 -6.09
CA THR A 4 21.80 -8.63 -4.86
C THR A 4 20.84 -8.33 -3.70
N PHE A 5 20.34 -7.09 -3.62
CA PHE A 5 19.33 -6.71 -2.62
C PHE A 5 17.96 -7.32 -2.92
N ILE A 6 17.54 -7.31 -4.19
CA ILE A 6 16.30 -7.94 -4.63
C ILE A 6 16.35 -9.45 -4.38
N ASP A 7 17.47 -10.12 -4.69
CA ASP A 7 17.65 -11.55 -4.45
C ASP A 7 17.61 -11.89 -2.96
N PHE A 8 18.21 -11.04 -2.11
CA PHE A 8 18.11 -11.18 -0.66
C PHE A 8 16.66 -11.10 -0.16
N LEU A 9 15.89 -10.12 -0.63
CA LEU A 9 14.47 -9.98 -0.27
C LEU A 9 13.63 -11.17 -0.79
N LYS A 10 13.90 -11.64 -2.01
CA LYS A 10 13.23 -12.82 -2.59
C LYS A 10 13.57 -14.10 -1.83
N ALA A 11 14.81 -14.27 -1.36
CA ALA A 11 15.20 -15.41 -0.54
C ALA A 11 14.53 -15.43 0.84
N ARG A 12 14.02 -14.28 1.31
CA ARG A 12 13.33 -14.11 2.60
C ARG A 12 11.89 -13.63 2.43
N LEU A 13 11.25 -13.99 1.31
CA LEU A 13 9.94 -13.46 0.93
C LEU A 13 8.85 -13.65 1.99
N GLN A 14 8.86 -14.76 2.74
CA GLN A 14 7.92 -14.98 3.84
C GLN A 14 8.14 -13.98 4.99
N ALA A 15 9.39 -13.72 5.37
CA ALA A 15 9.71 -12.74 6.41
C ALA A 15 9.35 -11.32 5.98
N VAL A 16 9.59 -10.97 4.71
CA VAL A 16 9.18 -9.67 4.14
C VAL A 16 7.66 -9.50 4.21
N LYS A 17 6.89 -10.51 3.78
CA LYS A 17 5.41 -10.48 3.88
C LYS A 17 4.94 -10.28 5.31
N ILE A 18 5.49 -11.06 6.24
CA ILE A 18 5.15 -10.94 7.67
C ILE A 18 5.48 -9.54 8.18
N GLY A 19 6.66 -9.00 7.85
CA GLY A 19 7.06 -7.64 8.23
C GLY A 19 6.09 -6.58 7.70
N CYS A 20 5.67 -6.67 6.44
CA CYS A 20 4.66 -5.78 5.87
C CYS A 20 3.31 -5.90 6.61
N TYR A 21 2.83 -7.12 6.89
CA TYR A 21 1.59 -7.32 7.62
C TYR A 21 1.66 -6.80 9.05
N ILE A 22 2.79 -6.98 9.74
CA ILE A 22 3.03 -6.41 11.07
C ILE A 22 3.00 -4.88 10.98
N GLY A 23 3.67 -4.28 9.99
CA GLY A 23 3.64 -2.82 9.79
C GLY A 23 2.22 -2.28 9.61
N ILE A 24 1.41 -2.94 8.78
CA ILE A 24 -0.01 -2.58 8.58
C ILE A 24 -0.79 -2.72 9.90
N ALA A 25 -0.60 -3.82 10.63
CA ALA A 25 -1.28 -4.05 11.90
C ALA A 25 -0.90 -2.99 12.95
N VAL A 26 0.38 -2.63 13.04
CA VAL A 26 0.88 -1.57 13.94
C VAL A 26 0.24 -0.22 13.57
N MET A 27 0.18 0.13 12.28
CA MET A 27 -0.48 1.37 11.85
C MET A 27 -1.96 1.39 12.20
N LEU A 28 -2.68 0.27 12.01
CA LEU A 28 -4.09 0.16 12.40
C LEU A 28 -4.29 0.33 13.90
N VAL A 29 -3.49 -0.36 14.73
CA VAL A 29 -3.56 -0.23 16.19
C VAL A 29 -3.26 1.20 16.62
N TRP A 30 -2.21 1.82 16.07
CA TRP A 30 -1.87 3.21 16.35
C TRP A 30 -3.00 4.17 15.98
N SER A 31 -3.63 3.96 14.83
CA SER A 31 -4.74 4.79 14.35
C SER A 31 -6.00 4.67 15.21
N VAL A 32 -6.16 3.60 16.00
CA VAL A 32 -7.28 3.42 16.92
C VAL A 32 -6.95 3.94 18.32
N VAL A 33 -5.71 3.73 18.78
CA VAL A 33 -5.32 3.99 20.18
C VAL A 33 -4.77 5.41 20.38
N ALA A 34 -4.07 5.97 19.39
CA ALA A 34 -3.31 7.20 19.54
C ALA A 34 -3.92 8.41 18.81
N VAL A 35 -4.82 8.19 17.85
CA VAL A 35 -5.47 9.28 17.09
C VAL A 35 -6.69 9.75 17.86
N ASP A 36 -6.64 10.99 18.33
CA ASP A 36 -7.75 11.65 19.00
C ASP A 36 -8.80 12.09 17.96
N THR A 37 -10.00 11.52 18.03
CA THR A 37 -11.11 11.80 17.11
C THR A 37 -12.05 12.91 17.61
N HIS A 38 -11.66 13.66 18.66
CA HIS A 38 -12.51 14.68 19.27
C HIS A 38 -12.82 15.89 18.35
N HIS A 39 -12.07 16.06 17.25
CA HIS A 39 -12.31 17.07 16.20
C HIS A 39 -12.58 16.42 14.84
N ALA A 40 -13.24 15.25 14.81
CA ALA A 40 -13.64 14.61 13.57
C ALA A 40 -14.58 15.53 12.76
N HIS A 41 -14.12 15.98 11.59
CA HIS A 41 -14.90 16.85 10.71
C HIS A 41 -15.92 16.07 9.86
N THR A 42 -15.80 14.74 9.79
CA THR A 42 -16.73 13.87 9.07
C THR A 42 -17.32 12.77 9.96
N TRP A 43 -18.56 12.37 9.68
CA TRP A 43 -19.26 11.30 10.42
C TRP A 43 -18.49 9.97 10.42
N MET A 44 -17.80 9.67 9.32
CA MET A 44 -17.03 8.43 9.15
C MET A 44 -15.82 8.39 10.07
N GLU A 45 -15.13 9.51 10.28
CA GLU A 45 -14.00 9.60 11.23
C GLU A 45 -14.45 9.45 12.68
N ALA A 46 -15.66 9.88 13.02
CA ALA A 46 -16.19 9.78 14.38
C ALA A 46 -16.69 8.38 14.75
N HIS A 47 -17.16 7.59 13.77
CA HIS A 47 -17.83 6.31 14.03
C HIS A 47 -16.98 5.09 13.66
N ILE A 48 -15.96 5.25 12.82
CA ILE A 48 -15.12 4.13 12.34
C ILE A 48 -13.74 4.22 12.99
N PRO A 49 -13.43 3.36 13.99
CA PRO A 49 -12.10 3.33 14.58
C PRO A 49 -11.06 2.91 13.52
N GLY A 50 -9.97 3.66 13.41
CA GLY A 50 -8.91 3.38 12.43
C GLY A 50 -9.27 3.78 10.99
N PHE A 51 -10.28 4.65 10.79
CA PHE A 51 -10.76 5.09 9.49
C PHE A 51 -9.62 5.46 8.52
N TRP A 52 -8.68 6.30 8.95
CA TRP A 52 -7.60 6.79 8.10
C TRP A 52 -6.68 5.66 7.60
N SER A 53 -6.34 4.69 8.45
CA SER A 53 -5.51 3.55 8.05
C SER A 53 -6.24 2.63 7.06
N ILE A 54 -7.53 2.39 7.27
CA ILE A 54 -8.37 1.62 6.34
C ILE A 54 -8.49 2.35 5.00
N PHE A 55 -8.76 3.66 5.04
CA PHE A 55 -8.88 4.50 3.87
C PHE A 55 -7.59 4.52 3.04
N THR A 56 -6.43 4.66 3.70
CA THR A 56 -5.12 4.59 3.02
C THR A 56 -4.91 3.23 2.36
N LEU A 57 -5.18 2.13 3.07
CA LEU A 57 -5.01 0.78 2.52
C LEU A 57 -5.89 0.55 1.31
N LEU A 58 -7.18 0.92 1.38
CA LEU A 58 -8.11 0.85 0.26
C LEU A 58 -7.67 1.74 -0.90
N SER A 59 -7.24 2.96 -0.62
CA SER A 59 -6.76 3.90 -1.63
C SER A 59 -5.54 3.34 -2.37
N CYS A 60 -4.57 2.74 -1.66
CA CYS A 60 -3.43 2.08 -2.28
C CYS A 60 -3.86 0.96 -3.23
N VAL A 61 -4.81 0.12 -2.82
CA VAL A 61 -5.35 -0.95 -3.67
C VAL A 61 -5.99 -0.36 -4.93
N VAL A 62 -6.88 0.63 -4.77
CA VAL A 62 -7.55 1.32 -5.88
C VAL A 62 -6.53 1.93 -6.84
N LEU A 63 -5.53 2.65 -6.33
CA LEU A 63 -4.48 3.28 -7.15
C LEU A 63 -3.66 2.25 -7.91
N ILE A 64 -3.30 1.12 -7.31
CA ILE A 64 -2.56 0.04 -7.99
C ILE A 64 -3.38 -0.51 -9.16
N TYR A 65 -4.66 -0.82 -8.93
CA TYR A 65 -5.52 -1.35 -9.99
C TYR A 65 -5.77 -0.32 -11.08
N PHE A 66 -6.03 0.94 -10.69
CA PHE A 66 -6.23 2.03 -11.62
C PHE A 66 -4.98 2.28 -12.48
N ALA A 67 -3.79 2.33 -11.87
CA ALA A 67 -2.53 2.50 -12.59
C ALA A 67 -2.25 1.34 -13.56
N ARG A 68 -2.55 0.09 -13.15
CA ARG A 68 -2.41 -1.08 -14.03
C ARG A 68 -3.38 -1.03 -15.22
N TRP A 69 -4.63 -0.64 -14.97
CA TRP A 69 -5.61 -0.47 -16.04
C TRP A 69 -5.19 0.65 -16.99
N PHE A 70 -4.85 1.81 -16.46
CA PHE A 70 -4.42 2.98 -17.22
C PHE A 70 -3.17 2.73 -18.05
N GLY A 71 -2.19 2.00 -17.52
CA GLY A 71 -1.01 1.58 -18.26
C GLY A 71 -1.34 0.70 -19.48
N LYS A 72 -2.28 -0.25 -19.30
CA LYS A 72 -2.77 -1.13 -20.37
C LYS A 72 -3.63 -0.41 -21.41
N SER A 73 -4.16 0.77 -21.10
CA SER A 73 -4.93 1.59 -22.04
C SER A 73 -4.08 2.23 -23.14
N GLY A 74 -2.78 1.91 -23.23
CA GLY A 74 -1.92 2.27 -24.37
C GLY A 74 -0.90 3.38 -24.09
N ILE A 75 -0.69 3.73 -22.81
CA ILE A 75 0.30 4.77 -22.42
C ILE A 75 1.69 4.17 -22.23
N MET A 76 1.79 2.88 -21.92
CA MET A 76 3.08 2.21 -21.78
C MET A 76 3.71 1.92 -23.14
N THR A 77 4.96 2.32 -23.30
CA THR A 77 5.83 1.85 -24.38
C THR A 77 5.90 0.33 -24.36
N ARG A 78 5.91 -0.30 -25.55
CA ARG A 78 6.00 -1.75 -25.67
C ARG A 78 7.29 -2.27 -25.03
N GLU A 79 7.22 -3.45 -24.41
CA GLU A 79 8.37 -4.05 -23.73
C GLU A 79 9.56 -4.33 -24.68
N ASP A 80 9.29 -4.49 -25.97
CA ASP A 80 10.27 -4.77 -27.02
C ASP A 80 10.88 -3.52 -27.68
N TYR A 81 10.61 -2.32 -27.15
CA TYR A 81 11.03 -1.07 -27.79
C TYR A 81 12.55 -0.93 -27.98
N TYR A 82 13.35 -1.56 -27.11
CA TYR A 82 14.82 -1.53 -27.17
C TYR A 82 15.44 -2.85 -27.65
N ASP A 83 14.64 -3.80 -28.13
CA ASP A 83 15.13 -5.09 -28.61
C ASP A 83 15.71 -5.03 -30.04
N ASN A 84 15.91 -3.82 -30.60
CA ASN A 84 16.59 -3.56 -31.88
C ASN A 84 17.83 -2.67 -31.70
#